data_AF-A0A813GUX5-F1
#
_entry.id   AF-A0A813GUX5-F1
#
_cell.length_a   1.000
_cell.length_b   1.000
_cell.length_c   1.000
_cell.angle_alpha   90.00
_cell.angle_beta   90.00
_cell.angle_gamma   90.00
#
_symmetry.space_group_name_H-M   'P 1'
#
loop_
_entity.id
_entity.type
_entity.pdbx_description
1 polymer ?
#
loop_
_entity_poly.entity_id
_entity_poly.type
_entity_poly.pdbx_seq_one_letter_code
_entity_poly.pdbx_strand_id
1 'polypeptide(L)'
;MLRQWLGTFEMTAANTHFQRASGPTYWSPSRHGSRIDYIVLPIESMPAISCMDIWRRAALQLQVFRSATLRDHSPVHAVICLPRFQPPANNIRTHWDFDKLRNTTRNIIHGNASTDPFVTEVAEFFDASDNQEKSSALADQPTPDQNWDFINSGIREIAVKHFAKPPFTPYPITPSTRTTELRQQAATRFKEFVSHPATRISDWVQGTASA
;
A
#
# COMPACT_ATOMS: atom_id res chain seq x y z
N MET A 1 -21.87 20.55 -11.30
CA MET A 1 -21.65 20.88 -9.88
C MET A 1 -20.24 20.51 -9.42
N LEU A 2 -19.82 19.23 -9.39
CA LEU A 2 -18.48 18.84 -8.89
C LEU A 2 -17.32 19.56 -9.60
N ARG A 3 -17.30 19.62 -10.94
CA ARG A 3 -16.25 20.33 -11.69
C ARG A 3 -16.12 21.80 -11.31
N GLN A 4 -17.25 22.48 -11.08
CA GLN A 4 -17.26 23.89 -10.70
C GLN A 4 -16.69 24.07 -9.29
N TRP A 5 -17.13 23.23 -8.35
CA TRP A 5 -16.60 23.22 -6.98
C TRP A 5 -15.08 22.96 -6.98
N LEU A 6 -14.61 21.95 -7.72
CA LEU A 6 -13.17 21.67 -7.85
C LEU A 6 -12.39 22.88 -8.40
N GLY A 7 -12.92 23.57 -9.40
CA GLY A 7 -12.29 24.76 -9.97
C GLY A 7 -12.25 25.93 -8.99
N THR A 8 -13.31 26.16 -8.19
CA THR A 8 -13.37 27.24 -7.20
C THR A 8 -12.31 27.10 -6.10
N PHE A 9 -12.01 25.87 -5.69
CA PHE A 9 -11.08 25.60 -4.58
C PHE A 9 -9.69 25.13 -5.03
N GLU A 10 -9.36 25.25 -6.32
CA GLU A 10 -8.09 24.78 -6.88
C GLU A 10 -7.79 23.30 -6.57
N MET A 11 -8.85 22.50 -6.55
CA MET A 11 -8.82 21.07 -6.27
C MET A 11 -8.94 20.27 -7.56
N THR A 12 -8.47 19.02 -7.54
CA THR A 12 -8.60 18.10 -8.68
C THR A 12 -8.95 16.70 -8.24
N ALA A 13 -9.74 16.01 -9.05
CA ALA A 13 -10.09 14.62 -8.82
C ALA A 13 -8.99 13.72 -9.41
N ALA A 14 -8.04 13.30 -8.57
CA ALA A 14 -6.79 12.73 -9.01
C ALA A 14 -6.94 11.47 -9.88
N ASN A 15 -7.89 10.59 -9.58
CA ASN A 15 -8.12 9.35 -10.34
C ASN A 15 -8.56 9.59 -11.78
N THR A 16 -8.92 10.82 -12.15
CA THR A 16 -9.21 11.19 -13.55
C THR A 16 -7.95 11.32 -14.42
N HIS A 17 -6.77 11.46 -13.81
CA HIS A 17 -5.49 11.66 -14.51
C HIS A 17 -4.67 10.37 -14.68
N PHE A 18 -5.07 9.28 -14.03
CA PHE A 18 -4.36 7.99 -14.07
C PHE A 18 -5.20 6.94 -14.79
N GLN A 19 -4.69 6.41 -15.90
CA GLN A 19 -5.40 5.40 -16.71
C GLN A 19 -5.82 4.17 -15.90
N ARG A 20 -5.00 3.74 -14.93
CA ARG A 20 -5.30 2.60 -14.06
C ARG A 20 -6.39 2.88 -13.02
N ALA A 21 -6.70 4.15 -12.77
CA ALA A 21 -7.74 4.59 -11.84
C ALA A 21 -8.94 5.25 -12.54
N SER A 22 -8.95 5.30 -13.87
CA SER A 22 -10.00 6.01 -14.63
C SER A 22 -11.29 5.21 -14.81
N GLY A 23 -11.36 3.95 -14.34
CA GLY A 23 -12.50 3.07 -14.51
C GLY A 23 -13.66 3.30 -13.51
N PRO A 24 -14.73 2.48 -13.61
CA PRO A 24 -15.81 2.48 -12.63
C PRO A 24 -15.30 2.12 -11.24
N THR A 25 -15.90 2.73 -10.22
CA THR A 25 -15.65 2.46 -8.80
C THR A 25 -16.88 1.92 -8.09
N TYR A 26 -18.06 1.97 -8.72
CA TYR A 26 -19.31 1.44 -8.21
C TYR A 26 -20.01 0.61 -9.28
N TRP A 27 -20.69 -0.47 -8.86
CA TRP A 27 -21.48 -1.33 -9.75
C TRP A 27 -22.89 -1.52 -9.19
N SER A 28 -23.89 -1.09 -9.94
CA SER A 28 -25.29 -1.28 -9.57
C SER A 28 -25.71 -2.76 -9.69
N PRO A 29 -26.83 -3.17 -9.07
CA PRO A 29 -27.41 -4.50 -9.29
C PRO A 29 -27.73 -4.81 -10.76
N SER A 30 -28.00 -3.78 -11.57
CA SER A 30 -28.21 -3.88 -13.03
C SER A 30 -26.92 -4.01 -13.85
N ARG A 31 -25.77 -4.21 -13.18
CA ARG A 31 -24.42 -4.33 -13.78
C ARG A 31 -23.93 -3.08 -14.50
N HIS A 32 -24.53 -1.91 -14.23
CA HIS A 32 -24.01 -0.65 -14.72
C HIS A 32 -22.87 -0.18 -13.82
N GLY A 33 -21.71 0.12 -14.43
CA GLY A 33 -20.54 0.65 -13.74
C GLY A 33 -20.55 2.17 -13.75
N SER A 34 -20.36 2.80 -12.60
CA SER A 34 -20.20 4.25 -12.48
C SER A 34 -18.94 4.59 -11.71
N ARG A 35 -18.33 5.74 -12.02
CA ARG A 35 -17.19 6.29 -11.26
C ARG A 35 -17.72 7.40 -10.36
N ILE A 36 -17.91 7.07 -9.09
CA ILE A 36 -18.48 7.99 -8.09
C ILE A 36 -17.58 8.20 -6.88
N ASP A 37 -16.51 7.41 -6.76
CA ASP A 37 -15.50 7.53 -5.73
C ASP A 37 -14.28 8.26 -6.30
N TYR A 38 -13.89 9.35 -5.64
CA TYR A 38 -12.80 10.20 -6.08
C TYR A 38 -11.88 10.52 -4.90
N ILE A 39 -10.58 10.56 -5.15
CA ILE A 39 -9.63 11.19 -4.23
C ILE A 39 -9.41 12.59 -4.76
N VAL A 40 -9.84 13.57 -3.97
CA VAL A 40 -9.71 14.98 -4.32
C VAL A 40 -8.56 15.58 -3.50
N LEU A 41 -7.68 16.31 -4.18
CA LEU A 41 -6.55 17.00 -3.56
C LEU A 41 -6.24 18.33 -4.27
N PRO A 42 -5.48 19.24 -3.64
CA PRO A 42 -5.00 20.46 -4.29
C PRO A 42 -4.23 20.14 -5.56
N ILE A 43 -4.42 20.94 -6.63
CA ILE A 43 -3.76 20.71 -7.92
C ILE A 43 -2.23 20.61 -7.76
N GLU A 44 -1.65 21.44 -6.89
CA GLU A 44 -0.22 21.45 -6.56
C GLU A 44 0.31 20.12 -5.97
N SER A 45 -0.56 19.30 -5.39
CA SER A 45 -0.19 18.00 -4.81
C SER A 45 -0.18 16.86 -5.84
N MET A 46 -0.66 17.09 -7.07
CA MET A 46 -0.68 16.06 -8.12
C MET A 46 0.69 15.42 -8.41
N PRO A 47 1.81 16.17 -8.50
CA PRO A 47 3.13 15.59 -8.74
C PRO A 47 3.61 14.64 -7.62
N ALA A 48 3.04 14.73 -6.42
CA ALA A 48 3.38 13.85 -5.32
C ALA A 48 2.76 12.45 -5.44
N ILE A 49 1.79 12.26 -6.34
CA ILE A 49 1.14 10.95 -6.51
C ILE A 49 2.02 10.07 -7.41
N SER A 50 2.63 9.04 -6.81
CA SER A 50 3.46 8.07 -7.53
C SER A 50 2.65 7.00 -8.25
N CYS A 51 1.47 6.65 -7.71
CA CYS A 51 0.62 5.60 -8.25
C CYS A 51 -0.83 5.82 -7.86
N MET A 52 -1.76 5.45 -8.74
CA MET A 52 -3.18 5.41 -8.45
C MET A 52 -3.87 4.25 -9.16
N ASP A 53 -4.75 3.55 -8.45
CA ASP A 53 -5.39 2.31 -8.90
C ASP A 53 -6.81 2.16 -8.35
N ILE A 54 -7.61 1.31 -8.98
CA ILE A 54 -8.87 0.79 -8.42
C ILE A 54 -8.67 -0.67 -8.01
N TRP A 55 -8.83 -0.97 -6.73
CA TRP A 55 -8.58 -2.31 -6.17
C TRP A 55 -9.76 -3.27 -6.34
N ARG A 56 -10.04 -3.66 -7.58
CA ARG A 56 -11.17 -4.55 -7.91
C ARG A 56 -11.12 -5.92 -7.24
N ARG A 57 -9.93 -6.49 -7.04
CA ARG A 57 -9.78 -7.77 -6.32
C ARG A 57 -10.15 -7.64 -4.84
N ALA A 58 -9.73 -6.56 -4.19
CA ALA A 58 -10.11 -6.28 -2.82
C ALA A 58 -11.63 -6.05 -2.72
N ALA A 59 -12.21 -5.32 -3.67
CA ALA A 59 -13.66 -5.09 -3.73
C ALA A 59 -14.46 -6.40 -3.78
N LEU A 60 -14.03 -7.39 -4.58
CA LEU A 60 -14.68 -8.71 -4.63
C LEU A 60 -14.61 -9.47 -3.30
N GLN A 61 -13.57 -9.23 -2.49
CA GLN A 61 -13.37 -9.85 -1.19
C GLN A 61 -14.11 -9.10 -0.06
N LEU A 62 -14.28 -7.78 -0.21
CA LEU A 62 -14.86 -6.90 0.81
C LEU A 62 -16.37 -6.70 0.66
N GLN A 63 -16.93 -6.93 -0.54
CA GLN A 63 -18.37 -6.80 -0.74
C GLN A 63 -19.16 -7.70 0.22
N VAL A 64 -20.21 -7.14 0.81
CA VAL A 64 -21.10 -7.87 1.74
C VAL A 64 -21.85 -9.00 1.02
N PHE A 65 -22.08 -8.84 -0.27
CA PHE A 65 -22.79 -9.80 -1.10
C PHE A 65 -21.87 -10.93 -1.57
N ARG A 66 -22.29 -12.18 -1.34
CA ARG A 66 -21.62 -13.36 -1.88
C ARG A 66 -21.91 -13.51 -3.38
N SER A 67 -21.26 -12.71 -4.20
CA SER A 67 -21.39 -12.75 -5.65
C SER A 67 -20.02 -12.81 -6.33
N ALA A 68 -19.92 -13.58 -7.42
CA ALA A 68 -18.71 -13.59 -8.25
C ALA A 68 -18.51 -12.28 -9.03
N THR A 69 -19.56 -11.46 -9.14
CA THR A 69 -19.54 -10.16 -9.83
C THR A 69 -19.54 -9.03 -8.82
N LEU A 70 -18.84 -7.93 -9.13
CA LEU A 70 -18.90 -6.70 -8.35
C LEU A 70 -20.33 -6.15 -8.31
N ARG A 71 -20.83 -5.87 -7.10
CA ARG A 71 -22.16 -5.30 -6.84
C ARG A 71 -22.13 -4.10 -5.91
N ASP A 72 -20.94 -3.56 -5.69
CA ASP A 72 -20.69 -2.54 -4.68
C ASP A 72 -19.49 -1.67 -5.09
N HIS A 73 -19.00 -0.86 -4.16
CA HIS A 73 -17.85 0.00 -4.34
C HIS A 73 -16.52 -0.79 -4.43
N SER A 74 -15.62 -0.32 -5.28
CA SER A 74 -14.22 -0.71 -5.33
C SER A 74 -13.36 0.38 -4.71
N PRO A 75 -12.44 0.03 -3.80
CA PRO A 75 -11.53 1.01 -3.21
C PRO A 75 -10.69 1.72 -4.28
N VAL A 76 -10.62 3.04 -4.18
CA VAL A 76 -9.67 3.87 -4.93
C VAL A 76 -8.42 4.01 -4.08
N HIS A 77 -7.27 3.65 -4.63
CA HIS A 77 -6.00 3.64 -3.95
C HIS A 77 -5.07 4.67 -4.58
N ALA A 78 -4.38 5.46 -3.76
CA ALA A 78 -3.33 6.38 -4.18
C ALA A 78 -2.10 6.23 -3.29
N VAL A 79 -0.92 6.26 -3.89
CA VAL A 79 0.36 6.35 -3.19
C VAL A 79 0.89 7.76 -3.34
N ILE A 80 0.90 8.51 -2.24
CA ILE A 80 1.35 9.90 -2.19
C ILE A 80 2.71 9.97 -1.51
N CYS A 81 3.71 10.49 -2.22
CA CYS A 81 5.06 10.68 -1.74
C CYS A 81 5.17 12.05 -1.08
N LEU A 82 5.10 12.10 0.26
CA LEU A 82 5.26 13.34 0.99
C LEU A 82 6.75 13.54 1.36
N PRO A 83 7.44 14.58 0.85
CA PRO A 83 8.89 14.75 1.02
C PRO A 83 9.33 14.86 2.49
N ARG A 84 8.48 15.42 3.36
CA ARG A 84 8.76 15.57 4.80
C ARG A 84 8.48 14.31 5.63
N PHE A 85 7.85 13.30 5.03
CA PHE A 85 7.57 12.01 5.66
C PHE A 85 8.32 10.90 4.98
N GLN A 86 9.51 11.19 4.44
CA GLN A 86 10.40 10.13 4.02
C GLN A 86 10.74 9.30 5.26
N PRO A 87 10.46 7.98 5.24
CA PRO A 87 10.88 7.12 6.32
C PRO A 87 12.39 7.30 6.51
N PRO A 88 12.88 7.44 7.75
CA PRO A 88 14.31 7.63 7.99
C PRO A 88 15.10 6.56 7.22
N ALA A 89 16.23 6.96 6.62
CA ALA A 89 17.04 6.13 5.74
C ALA A 89 17.46 4.78 6.36
N ASN A 90 17.37 4.66 7.68
CA ASN A 90 17.75 3.49 8.47
C ASN A 90 16.57 2.59 8.86
N ASN A 91 15.38 2.75 8.28
CA ASN A 91 14.27 1.84 8.55
C ASN A 91 14.58 0.46 7.97
N ILE A 92 15.14 -0.41 8.82
CA ILE A 92 15.12 -1.86 8.65
C ILE A 92 13.66 -2.21 8.31
N ARG A 93 13.43 -2.60 7.06
CA ARG A 93 12.09 -3.01 6.62
C ARG A 93 11.82 -4.35 7.28
N THR A 94 11.09 -4.34 8.39
CA THR A 94 10.56 -5.56 9.00
C THR A 94 9.70 -6.25 7.96
N HIS A 95 10.08 -7.47 7.57
CA HIS A 95 9.24 -8.28 6.70
C HIS A 95 8.13 -8.89 7.55
N TRP A 96 6.92 -8.38 7.44
CA TRP A 96 5.79 -8.87 8.23
C TRP A 96 5.27 -10.23 7.73
N ASP A 97 4.84 -11.07 8.67
CA ASP A 97 4.08 -12.28 8.43
C ASP A 97 2.59 -11.96 8.40
N PHE A 98 2.13 -11.52 7.23
CA PHE A 98 0.72 -11.17 7.02
C PHE A 98 -0.23 -12.38 7.13
N ASP A 99 0.24 -13.61 6.94
CA ASP A 99 -0.60 -14.79 7.13
C ASP A 99 -0.86 -15.03 8.62
N LYS A 100 0.20 -14.92 9.45
CA LYS A 100 0.06 -14.99 10.91
C LYS A 100 -0.80 -13.86 11.44
N LEU A 101 -0.56 -12.62 10.99
CA LEU A 101 -1.35 -11.45 11.37
C LEU A 101 -2.84 -11.65 11.02
N ARG A 102 -3.14 -12.09 9.79
CA ARG A 102 -4.52 -12.38 9.35
C ARG A 102 -5.18 -13.44 10.24
N ASN A 103 -4.46 -14.49 10.60
CA ASN A 103 -4.99 -15.57 11.44
C ASN A 103 -5.28 -15.07 12.86
N THR A 104 -4.38 -14.28 13.45
CA THR A 104 -4.62 -13.62 14.75
C THR A 104 -5.84 -12.71 14.69
N THR A 105 -5.96 -11.85 13.68
CA THR A 105 -7.14 -10.98 13.51
C THR A 105 -8.43 -11.80 13.41
N ARG A 106 -8.41 -12.90 12.66
CA ARG A 106 -9.57 -13.80 12.55
C ARG A 106 -9.92 -14.43 13.90
N ASN A 107 -8.94 -14.90 14.67
CA ASN A 107 -9.17 -15.48 15.99
C ASN A 107 -9.83 -14.46 16.94
N ILE A 108 -9.35 -13.21 16.93
CA ILE A 108 -9.91 -12.11 17.71
C ILE A 108 -11.37 -11.85 17.33
N ILE A 109 -11.66 -11.73 16.03
CA ILE A 109 -13.03 -11.49 15.52
C ILE A 109 -13.99 -12.61 15.94
N HIS A 110 -13.51 -13.84 16.05
CA HIS A 110 -14.32 -14.99 16.49
C HIS A 110 -14.41 -15.15 18.02
N GLY A 111 -13.96 -14.16 18.79
CA GLY A 111 -14.07 -14.16 20.25
C GLY A 111 -12.95 -14.93 20.98
N ASN A 112 -11.92 -15.39 20.26
CA ASN A 112 -10.76 -16.07 20.83
C ASN A 112 -9.62 -15.08 21.12
N ALA A 113 -9.94 -13.83 21.45
CA ALA A 113 -8.92 -12.79 21.66
C ALA A 113 -8.05 -13.07 22.89
N SER A 114 -8.64 -13.61 23.97
CA SER A 114 -7.95 -13.87 25.24
C SER A 114 -6.95 -15.02 25.19
N THR A 115 -6.95 -15.82 24.13
CA THR A 115 -6.01 -16.93 23.94
C THR A 115 -4.89 -16.58 22.97
N ASP A 116 -4.92 -15.41 22.32
CA ASP A 116 -3.89 -14.99 21.39
C ASP A 116 -2.73 -14.33 22.14
N PRO A 117 -1.50 -14.89 22.07
CA PRO A 117 -0.36 -14.37 22.82
C PRO A 117 -0.01 -12.91 22.51
N PHE A 118 -0.27 -12.44 21.28
CA PHE A 118 -0.02 -11.04 20.93
C PHE A 118 -0.98 -10.11 21.67
N VAL A 119 -2.26 -10.45 21.73
CA VAL A 119 -3.27 -9.64 22.42
C VAL A 119 -3.01 -9.60 23.92
N THR A 120 -2.67 -10.75 24.51
CA THR A 120 -2.33 -10.84 25.93
C THR A 120 -1.11 -9.98 26.28
N GLU A 121 -0.03 -10.07 25.50
CA GLU A 121 1.18 -9.26 25.75
C GLU A 121 0.91 -7.75 25.55
N VAL A 122 0.06 -7.36 24.59
CA VAL A 122 -0.35 -5.96 24.43
C VAL A 122 -1.17 -5.47 25.63
N ALA A 123 -2.07 -6.29 26.15
CA ALA A 123 -2.84 -5.95 27.35
C ALA A 123 -1.93 -5.81 28.58
N GLU A 124 -1.01 -6.75 28.79
CA GLU A 124 -0.02 -6.71 29.87
C GLU A 124 0.88 -5.46 29.80
N PHE A 125 1.26 -5.04 28.59
CA PHE A 125 2.02 -3.80 28.38
C PHE A 125 1.25 -2.56 28.86
N PHE A 126 -0.04 -2.44 28.52
CA PHE A 126 -0.86 -1.32 28.98
C PHE A 126 -1.12 -1.37 30.50
N ASP A 127 -1.39 -2.55 31.06
CA ASP A 127 -1.58 -2.72 32.50
C ASP A 127 -0.31 -2.33 33.29
N ALA A 128 0.88 -2.70 32.80
CA ALA A 128 2.14 -2.30 33.42
C ALA A 128 2.37 -0.78 33.35
N SER A 129 2.03 -0.17 32.23
CA SER A 129 2.21 1.26 31.97
C SER A 129 1.28 2.12 32.84
N ASP A 130 0.01 1.74 32.96
CA ASP A 130 -0.98 2.39 33.82
C ASP A 130 -0.57 2.40 35.30
N ASN A 131 0.10 1.33 35.75
CA ASN A 131 0.62 1.23 37.13
C ASN A 131 1.85 2.12 37.35
N GLN A 132 2.65 2.34 36.31
CA GLN A 132 3.83 3.21 36.36
C GLN A 132 3.43 4.69 36.36
N GLU A 133 2.46 5.11 35.55
CA GLU A 133 1.97 6.50 35.52
C GLU A 133 1.30 6.92 36.84
N LYS A 134 0.50 6.03 37.46
CA LYS A 134 -0.12 6.28 38.77
C LYS A 134 0.90 6.50 39.89
N SER A 135 2.12 5.96 39.72
CA SER A 135 3.21 6.11 40.69
C SER A 135 4.02 7.40 40.47
N SER A 136 3.88 8.05 39.31
CA SER A 136 4.62 9.26 38.88
C SER A 136 3.76 10.54 38.93
N ALA A 137 2.76 10.60 39.80
CA ALA A 137 1.75 11.68 39.89
C ALA A 137 2.28 13.10 40.25
N LEU A 138 3.58 13.36 40.09
CA LEU A 138 4.25 14.65 40.25
C LEU A 138 4.96 15.15 38.98
N ALA A 139 4.88 14.43 37.84
CA ALA A 139 5.49 14.84 36.57
C ALA A 139 4.45 15.39 35.58
N ASP A 140 4.90 16.32 34.73
CA ASP A 140 4.10 16.97 33.68
C ASP A 140 3.30 15.95 32.85
N GLN A 141 2.02 16.25 32.61
CA GLN A 141 1.17 15.37 31.80
C GLN A 141 1.72 15.28 30.36
N PRO A 142 1.84 14.07 29.79
CA PRO A 142 2.28 13.90 28.41
C PRO A 142 1.27 14.51 27.44
N THR A 143 1.79 15.08 26.35
CA THR A 143 0.98 15.59 25.24
C THR A 143 0.29 14.45 24.48
N PRO A 144 -0.81 14.71 23.75
CA PRO A 144 -1.47 13.69 22.93
C PRO A 144 -0.53 12.98 21.94
N ASP A 145 0.42 13.70 21.34
CA ASP A 145 1.40 13.13 20.40
C ASP A 145 2.37 12.19 21.12
N GLN A 146 2.83 12.55 22.32
CA GLN A 146 3.70 11.68 23.14
C GLN A 146 2.97 10.39 23.56
N ASN A 147 1.70 10.49 23.93
CA ASN A 147 0.88 9.31 24.23
C ASN A 147 0.70 8.42 23.00
N TRP A 148 0.46 9.03 21.84
CA TRP A 148 0.34 8.31 20.57
C TRP A 148 1.63 7.58 20.18
N ASP A 149 2.78 8.23 20.34
CA ASP A 149 4.09 7.64 20.08
C ASP A 149 4.40 6.49 21.05
N PHE A 150 4.07 6.66 22.33
CA PHE A 150 4.19 5.61 23.34
C PHE A 150 3.35 4.37 22.98
N ILE A 151 2.06 4.57 22.72
CA ILE A 151 1.13 3.49 22.30
C ILE A 151 1.67 2.76 21.06
N ASN A 152 2.06 3.50 20.02
CA ASN A 152 2.52 2.91 18.77
C ASN A 152 3.84 2.18 18.93
N SER A 153 4.77 2.73 19.72
CA SER A 153 6.07 2.12 19.95
C SER A 153 5.94 0.78 20.69
N GLY A 154 5.15 0.72 21.76
CA GLY A 154 4.89 -0.51 22.52
C GLY A 154 4.19 -1.58 21.68
N ILE A 155 3.10 -1.23 21.01
CA ILE A 155 2.39 -2.17 20.11
C ILE A 155 3.34 -2.66 19.01
N ARG A 156 4.17 -1.77 18.43
CA ARG A 156 5.11 -2.14 17.37
C ARG A 156 6.18 -3.11 17.86
N GLU A 157 6.75 -2.89 19.04
CA GLU A 157 7.77 -3.77 19.61
C GLU A 157 7.22 -5.20 19.80
N ILE A 158 6.04 -5.30 20.41
CA ILE A 158 5.35 -6.59 20.59
C ILE A 158 4.99 -7.20 19.24
N ALA A 159 4.49 -6.40 18.29
CA ALA A 159 4.18 -6.88 16.95
C ALA A 159 5.41 -7.43 16.22
N VAL A 160 6.60 -6.81 16.36
CA VAL A 160 7.85 -7.33 15.78
C VAL A 160 8.15 -8.73 16.32
N LYS A 161 8.02 -8.95 17.63
CA LYS A 161 8.23 -10.27 18.25
C LYS A 161 7.29 -11.35 17.68
N HIS A 162 6.01 -11.01 17.47
CA HIS A 162 5.01 -11.98 17.04
C HIS A 162 4.93 -12.17 15.52
N PHE A 163 5.15 -11.11 14.75
CA PHE A 163 4.82 -11.08 13.32
C PHE A 163 6.00 -10.76 12.41
N ALA A 164 7.21 -10.48 12.93
CA ALA A 164 8.37 -10.39 12.05
C ALA A 164 8.72 -11.77 11.49
N LYS A 165 8.81 -11.89 10.16
CA LYS A 165 9.52 -13.01 9.56
C LYS A 165 10.99 -12.88 9.92
N PRO A 166 11.71 -13.99 10.14
CA PRO A 166 13.15 -13.94 10.26
C PRO A 166 13.71 -13.17 9.05
N PRO A 167 14.78 -12.37 9.24
CA PRO A 167 15.40 -11.66 8.14
C PRO A 167 15.63 -12.66 7.02
N PHE A 168 15.09 -12.34 5.84
CA PHE A 168 15.26 -13.20 4.68
C PHE A 168 16.76 -13.32 4.45
N THR A 169 17.36 -14.44 4.85
CA THR A 169 18.66 -14.84 4.33
C THR A 169 18.40 -15.07 2.86
N PRO A 170 18.88 -14.19 1.95
CA PRO A 170 18.73 -14.48 0.55
C PRO A 170 19.31 -15.87 0.33
N TYR A 171 18.49 -16.78 -0.18
CA TYR A 171 19.03 -18.00 -0.75
C TYR A 171 20.17 -17.55 -1.65
N PRO A 172 21.39 -18.13 -1.54
CA PRO A 172 22.44 -17.82 -2.47
C PRO A 172 21.80 -17.97 -3.84
N ILE A 173 21.66 -16.85 -4.55
CA ILE A 173 21.07 -16.85 -5.87
C ILE A 173 22.12 -17.55 -6.70
N THR A 174 22.07 -18.87 -6.79
CA THR A 174 22.77 -19.60 -7.84
C THR A 174 22.14 -19.03 -9.10
N PRO A 175 22.86 -18.20 -9.88
CA PRO A 175 22.28 -17.62 -11.08
C PRO A 175 21.83 -18.81 -11.91
N SER A 176 20.53 -18.95 -12.14
CA SER A 176 20.10 -19.98 -13.08
C SER A 176 20.81 -19.67 -14.40
N THR A 177 21.37 -20.69 -15.06
CA THR A 177 22.09 -20.55 -16.34
C THR A 177 21.28 -19.67 -17.30
N ARG A 178 19.96 -19.83 -17.28
CA ARG A 178 18.97 -19.05 -18.04
C ARG A 178 18.93 -17.55 -17.71
N THR A 179 19.08 -17.15 -16.44
CA THR A 179 19.06 -15.72 -16.06
C THR A 179 20.34 -15.01 -16.51
N THR A 180 21.47 -15.72 -16.48
CA THR A 180 22.76 -15.23 -16.99
C THR A 180 22.73 -15.09 -18.51
N GLU A 181 22.18 -16.09 -19.21
CA GLU A 181 21.98 -16.05 -20.67
C GLU A 181 21.07 -14.90 -21.09
N LEU A 182 19.94 -14.68 -20.41
CA LEU A 182 19.02 -13.57 -20.73
C LEU A 182 19.65 -12.20 -20.49
N ARG A 183 20.45 -12.05 -19.42
CA ARG A 183 21.21 -10.80 -19.17
C ARG A 183 22.28 -10.57 -20.22
N GLN A 184 22.99 -11.61 -20.64
CA GLN A 184 23.96 -11.52 -21.74
C GLN A 184 23.28 -11.19 -23.06
N GLN A 185 22.17 -11.83 -23.40
CA GLN A 185 21.39 -11.51 -24.61
C GLN A 185 20.87 -10.06 -24.59
N ALA A 186 20.36 -9.58 -23.46
CA ALA A 186 19.91 -8.20 -23.31
C ALA A 186 21.08 -7.20 -23.46
N ALA A 187 22.24 -7.50 -22.86
CA ALA A 187 23.43 -6.68 -23.00
C ALA A 187 23.97 -6.66 -24.44
N THR A 188 23.95 -7.79 -25.14
CA THR A 188 24.33 -7.89 -26.56
C THR A 188 23.38 -7.07 -27.43
N ARG A 189 22.06 -7.24 -27.25
CA ARG A 189 21.04 -6.46 -27.98
C ARG A 189 21.16 -4.96 -27.72
N PHE A 190 21.46 -4.56 -26.50
CA PHE A 190 21.68 -3.16 -26.16
C PHE A 190 22.95 -2.60 -26.83
N LYS A 191 24.05 -3.36 -26.84
CA LYS A 191 25.27 -2.97 -27.57
C LYS A 191 25.02 -2.85 -29.08
N GLU A 192 24.29 -3.78 -29.68
CA GLU A 192 23.88 -3.72 -31.09
C GLU A 192 23.05 -2.47 -31.39
N PHE A 193 22.09 -2.16 -30.51
CA PHE A 193 21.25 -0.97 -30.62
C PHE A 193 22.07 0.33 -30.59
N VAL A 194 23.01 0.45 -29.65
CA VAL A 194 23.86 1.64 -29.51
C VAL A 194 24.85 1.80 -30.66
N SER A 195 25.31 0.70 -31.27
CA SER A 195 26.29 0.74 -32.36
C SER A 195 25.69 1.02 -33.75
N HIS A 196 24.36 0.92 -33.91
CA HIS A 196 23.67 1.18 -35.18
C HIS A 196 22.43 2.08 -35.01
N PRO A 197 22.59 3.34 -34.54
CA PRO A 197 21.46 4.21 -34.19
C PRO A 197 20.64 4.68 -35.39
N ALA A 198 21.19 4.67 -36.61
CA ALA A 198 20.60 5.31 -37.78
C ALA A 198 19.63 4.43 -38.60
N THR A 199 19.60 3.11 -38.40
CA THR A 199 18.87 2.19 -39.29
C THR A 199 17.55 1.63 -38.74
N ARG A 200 17.10 1.98 -37.52
CA ARG A 200 15.92 1.32 -36.91
C ARG A 200 14.80 2.21 -36.38
N ILE A 201 14.91 3.54 -36.47
CA ILE A 201 13.79 4.44 -36.14
C ILE A 201 12.64 4.26 -37.16
N SER A 202 12.93 3.88 -38.41
CA SER A 202 11.92 3.61 -39.44
C SER A 202 11.07 2.36 -39.16
N ASP A 203 11.67 1.31 -38.60
CA ASP A 203 11.00 0.00 -38.43
C ASP A 203 10.10 -0.03 -37.20
N TRP A 204 10.38 0.79 -36.18
CA TRP A 204 9.58 0.84 -34.96
C TRP A 204 8.30 1.66 -35.14
N VAL A 205 8.30 2.64 -36.04
CA VAL A 205 7.12 3.49 -36.33
C VAL A 205 6.10 2.77 -37.22
N GLN A 206 6.51 1.77 -38.02
CA GLN A 206 5.59 1.05 -38.91
C GLN A 206 4.83 -0.10 -38.25
N GLY A 207 5.19 -0.51 -37.03
CA GLY A 207 4.59 -1.65 -36.32
C GLY A 207 3.32 -1.37 -35.52
N THR A 208 2.91 -0.11 -35.33
CA THR A 208 1.76 0.26 -34.50
C THR A 208 0.51 0.66 -35.27
N ALA A 209 0.51 0.55 -36.60
CA ALA A 209 -0.61 1.00 -37.45
C ALA A 209 -1.63 -0.10 -37.82
N SER A 210 -1.50 -1.31 -37.26
CA SER A 210 -2.41 -2.43 -37.54
C SER A 210 -2.92 -3.06 -36.25
N ALA A 211 -3.84 -2.37 -35.57
CA ALA A 211 -4.76 -2.92 -34.59
C ALA A 211 -6.04 -2.08 -34.53
#